data_AF-A0A3Q4HD60-F1
#
_entry.id   AF-A0A3Q4HD60-F1
#
_cell.length_a   1.000
_cell.length_b   1.000
_cell.length_c   1.000
_cell.angle_alpha   90.00
_cell.angle_beta   90.00
_cell.angle_gamma   90.00
#
_symmetry.space_group_name_H-M   'P 1'
#
loop_
_entity.id
_entity.type
_entity.pdbx_description
1 polymer ?
#
loop_
_entity_poly.entity_id
_entity_poly.type
_entity_poly.pdbx_seq_one_letter_code
_entity_poly.pdbx_strand_id
1 'polypeptide(L)' 'LAKKITPPFLPSIKEPTDVSNFDSEFTRLQPTLSPPSKPFSLSAEQQEAFADFDFCALHG' A
#
# COMPACT_ATOMS: atom_id res chain seq x y z
N LEU A 1 -7.39 -23.56 0.52
CA LEU A 1 -6.04 -24.17 0.54
C LEU A 1 -5.46 -24.00 1.95
N ALA A 2 -5.28 -25.10 2.70
CA ALA A 2 -4.73 -25.01 4.06
C ALA A 2 -3.20 -24.96 4.01
N LYS A 3 -2.58 -23.98 4.65
CA LYS A 3 -1.11 -23.76 4.74
C LYS A 3 -0.42 -24.85 5.59
N LYS A 4 -0.49 -26.11 5.15
CA LYS A 4 -0.07 -27.31 5.92
C LYS A 4 1.35 -27.78 5.60
N ILE A 5 1.96 -27.30 4.53
CA ILE A 5 3.30 -27.69 4.09
C ILE A 5 4.23 -26.48 4.25
N THR A 6 5.39 -26.69 4.87
CA THR A 6 6.41 -25.65 5.03
C THR A 6 7.01 -25.27 3.68
N PRO A 7 7.10 -23.97 3.33
CA PRO A 7 7.76 -23.54 2.12
C PRO A 7 9.25 -23.93 2.10
N PRO A 8 9.84 -24.22 0.93
CA PRO A 8 11.26 -24.53 0.81
C PRO A 8 12.17 -23.31 1.07
N PHE A 9 11.60 -22.11 1.11
CA PHE A 9 12.29 -20.87 1.40
C PHE A 9 11.49 -20.05 2.41
N LEU A 10 12.17 -19.56 3.44
CA LEU A 10 11.62 -18.62 4.41
C LEU A 10 12.39 -17.30 4.29
N PRO A 11 11.71 -16.16 4.02
CA PRO A 11 12.39 -14.88 3.94
C PRO A 11 12.95 -14.48 5.31
N SER A 12 14.10 -13.81 5.32
CA SER A 12 14.66 -13.24 6.55
C SER A 12 13.87 -12.00 6.92
N ILE A 13 13.36 -11.96 8.14
CA ILE A 13 12.62 -10.81 8.71
C ILE A 13 13.22 -10.54 10.09
N LYS A 14 13.80 -9.36 10.29
CA LYS A 14 14.50 -8.99 11.52
C LYS A 14 13.57 -8.38 12.57
N GLU A 15 12.56 -7.63 12.12
CA GLU A 15 11.66 -6.85 12.97
C GLU A 15 10.33 -6.55 12.23
N PRO A 16 9.28 -6.10 12.93
CA PRO A 16 7.96 -5.85 12.32
C PRO A 16 7.97 -4.82 11.17
N THR A 17 8.93 -3.91 11.15
CA THR A 17 9.08 -2.85 10.14
C THR A 17 10.19 -3.15 9.12
N ASP A 18 10.68 -4.39 9.06
CA ASP A 18 11.75 -4.78 8.15
C ASP A 18 11.32 -4.70 6.68
N VAL A 19 11.97 -3.81 5.94
CA VAL A 19 11.74 -3.59 4.50
C VAL A 19 12.88 -4.13 3.63
N SER A 20 13.79 -4.94 4.18
CA SER A 20 15.00 -5.42 3.47
C SER A 20 14.73 -6.39 2.32
N ASN A 21 13.53 -6.95 2.24
CA ASN A 21 13.08 -7.79 1.12
C ASN A 21 12.46 -6.96 -0.03
N PHE A 22 12.41 -5.64 0.10
CA PHE A 22 11.95 -4.69 -0.94
C PHE A 22 13.13 -3.90 -1.50
N ASP A 23 12.98 -3.33 -2.70
CA ASP A 23 14.04 -2.52 -3.29
C ASP A 23 14.30 -1.26 -2.45
N SER A 24 15.56 -1.08 -2.13
CA SER A 24 16.07 0.05 -1.37
C SER A 24 15.93 1.40 -2.07
N GLU A 25 15.78 1.41 -3.40
CA GLU A 25 15.43 2.63 -4.17
C GLU A 25 14.13 3.26 -3.65
N PHE A 26 13.13 2.45 -3.28
CA PHE A 26 11.83 2.94 -2.80
C PHE A 26 11.77 3.11 -1.28
N THR A 27 12.35 2.19 -0.52
CA THR A 27 12.21 2.19 0.94
C THR A 27 13.01 3.29 1.64
N ARG A 28 13.97 3.89 0.93
CA ARG A 28 14.72 5.08 1.39
C ARG A 28 14.05 6.41 1.03
N LEU A 29 13.01 6.40 0.21
CA LEU A 29 12.25 7.62 -0.09
C LEU A 29 11.47 8.06 1.14
N GLN A 30 11.19 9.36 1.23
CA GLN A 30 10.33 9.88 2.28
C GLN A 30 8.90 9.35 2.09
N PRO A 31 8.27 8.73 3.11
CA PRO A 31 6.92 8.20 3.00
C PRO A 31 5.89 9.34 3.08
N THR A 32 5.63 9.99 1.95
CA THR A 32 4.73 11.13 1.84
C THR A 32 3.76 10.99 0.68
N LEU A 33 2.57 11.59 0.81
CA LEU A 33 1.63 11.75 -0.29
C LEU A 33 2.03 13.00 -1.07
N SER A 34 2.77 12.82 -2.15
CA SER A 34 3.15 13.93 -3.03
C SER A 34 1.91 14.54 -3.69
N PRO A 35 1.79 15.88 -3.77
CA PRO A 35 0.70 16.51 -4.50
C PRO A 35 0.80 16.21 -6.00
N PRO A 36 -0.31 16.30 -6.75
CA PRO A 36 -0.29 16.16 -8.21
C PRO A 36 0.64 17.18 -8.88
N SER A 37 1.28 16.79 -10.00
CA SER A 37 2.23 17.65 -10.72
C SER A 37 1.62 18.96 -11.24
N LYS A 38 0.31 18.97 -11.49
CA LYS A 38 -0.44 20.18 -11.79
C LYS A 38 -1.33 20.50 -10.59
N PRO A 39 -1.18 21.68 -9.96
CA PRO A 39 -2.07 22.09 -8.90
C PRO A 39 -3.44 22.38 -9.50
N PHE A 40 -4.32 21.38 -9.47
CA PHE A 40 -5.70 21.49 -9.91
C PHE A 40 -6.58 20.79 -8.89
N SER A 41 -7.52 21.55 -8.32
CA SER A 41 -8.56 21.00 -7.48
C SER A 41 -9.65 20.39 -8.37
N LEU A 42 -10.04 19.15 -8.08
CA LEU A 42 -11.18 18.53 -8.76
C LEU A 42 -12.47 19.28 -8.47
N SER A 43 -13.37 19.36 -9.45
CA SER A 43 -14.74 19.84 -9.21
C SER A 43 -15.53 18.81 -8.39
N ALA A 44 -16.67 19.23 -7.82
CA ALA A 44 -17.57 18.31 -7.11
C ALA A 44 -18.02 17.13 -7.99
N GLU A 45 -18.34 17.39 -9.27
CA GLU A 45 -18.73 16.36 -10.24
C GLU A 45 -17.62 15.36 -10.52
N GLN A 46 -16.36 15.81 -10.61
CA GLN A 46 -15.22 14.91 -10.78
C GLN A 46 -14.94 14.09 -9.52
N GLN A 47 -15.20 14.65 -8.34
CA GLN A 47 -15.04 13.94 -7.07
C GLN A 47 -16.06 12.81 -6.91
N GLU A 48 -17.24 12.93 -7.52
CA GLU A 48 -18.28 11.89 -7.53
C GLU A 48 -17.80 10.56 -8.14
N ALA A 49 -16.82 10.60 -9.05
CA ALA A 49 -16.21 9.38 -9.58
C ALA A 49 -15.55 8.48 -8.52
N PHE A 50 -15.32 8.99 -7.31
CA PHE A 50 -14.72 8.27 -6.18
C PHE A 50 -15.73 7.92 -5.08
N ALA A 51 -17.04 8.15 -5.27
CA ALA A 51 -18.06 8.04 -4.22
C ALA A 51 -18.11 6.66 -3.52
N ASP A 52 -17.85 5.58 -4.26
CA ASP A 52 -17.84 4.20 -3.76
C ASP A 52 -16.43 3.59 -3.68
N PHE A 53 -15.38 4.43 -3.54
CA PHE A 53 -14.00 3.94 -3.47
C PHE A 53 -13.67 3.25 -2.14
N ASP A 54 -14.24 3.74 -1.04
CA ASP A 54 -13.93 3.25 0.31
C ASP A 54 -14.48 1.83 0.51
N PHE A 55 -13.60 0.92 0.93
CA PHE A 55 -13.94 -0.47 1.20
C PHE A 55 -13.34 -0.93 2.53
N CYS A 56 -14.16 -1.58 3.36
CA CYS A 56 -13.70 -2.25 4.58
C CYS A 56 -14.02 -3.74 4.47
N ALA A 57 -12.97 -4.58 4.48
CA ALA A 57 -13.13 -6.05 4.48
C ALA A 57 -13.77 -6.59 5.78
N LEU A 58 -13.94 -5.73 6.79
CA LEU A 58 -14.46 -6.05 8.12
C LEU A 58 -15.70 -5.18 8.40
N HIS A 59 -16.86 -5.58 7.90
CA HIS A 59 -18.03 -5.52 8.78
C HIS A 59 -17.90 -6.75 9.68
N GLY A 60 -17.76 -6.53 10.99
CA GLY A 60 -17.51 -7.58 11.98
C GLY A 60 -18.55 -8.69 11.99
#